data_AF-A0A4R6IJG3-F1
#
_entry.id   AF-A0A4R6IJG3-F1
#
_cell.length_a   1.000
_cell.length_b   1.000
_cell.length_c   1.000
_cell.angle_alpha   90.00
_cell.angle_beta   90.00
_cell.angle_gamma   90.00
#
_symmetry.space_group_name_H-M   'P 1'
#
loop_
_entity.id
_entity.type
_entity.pdbx_description
1 polymer ?
#
loop_
_entity_poly.entity_id
_entity_poly.type
_entity_poly.pdbx_seq_one_letter_code
_entity_poly.pdbx_strand_id
1 'polypeptide(L)'
;MELAFLIGNIVLEIFMLSFYMVIVWLWFYNPFKFNKEKMIVKIERTFMINRFITFYTARTLKVLRLKYNFLWFMYFAFIIVPMFLPLIYYWVDPDRNVLALIYMLIPHIIVSIVINVFTAKYKMEFQKIDIKTREYLLSNNENFPMILEEELKRVRAYKIDENVNAEKILNDRRTKFNMKYFLKRINKAESKIDKFALLQEAIGNNLVFIHAYKDPYNYTKYFEQQMYIKAGFLTEN
;
A
#
# COMPACT_ATOMS: atom_id res chain seq x y z
N MET A 1 29.16 28.27 20.81
CA MET A 1 28.43 26.99 20.86
C MET A 1 26.94 27.20 20.57
N GLU A 2 26.29 28.17 21.23
CA GLU A 2 24.86 28.49 21.07
C GLU A 2 24.43 28.77 19.61
N LEU A 3 25.20 29.60 18.90
CA LEU A 3 24.92 29.93 17.49
C LEU A 3 24.95 28.69 16.58
N ALA A 4 25.86 27.73 16.84
CA ALA A 4 25.96 26.50 16.06
C ALA A 4 24.75 25.59 16.31
N PHE A 5 24.28 25.48 17.56
CA PHE A 5 23.04 24.75 17.88
C PHE A 5 21.81 25.42 17.29
N LEU A 6 21.73 26.76 17.30
CA LEU A 6 20.61 27.50 16.70
C LEU A 6 20.53 27.30 15.19
N ILE A 7 21.66 27.45 14.48
CA ILE A 7 21.73 27.19 13.04
C ILE A 7 21.41 25.72 12.74
N GLY A 8 21.98 24.79 13.51
CA GLY A 8 21.69 23.36 13.39
C GLY A 8 20.21 23.04 13.57
N ASN A 9 19.54 23.70 14.53
CA ASN A 9 18.10 23.55 14.76
C ASN A 9 17.28 24.03 13.57
N ILE A 10 17.57 25.22 13.04
CA ILE A 10 16.86 25.77 11.88
C ILE A 10 17.01 24.87 10.66
N VAL A 11 18.23 24.38 10.40
CA VAL A 11 18.50 23.47 9.27
C VAL A 11 17.75 22.15 9.44
N LEU A 12 17.77 21.57 10.64
CA LEU A 12 17.05 20.34 10.96
C LEU A 12 15.54 20.50 10.73
N GLU A 13 14.96 21.60 11.22
CA GLU A 13 13.53 21.91 11.07
C GLU A 13 13.12 22.06 9.60
N ILE A 14 13.91 22.76 8.78
CA ILE A 14 13.66 22.91 7.34
C ILE A 14 13.74 21.56 6.63
N PHE A 15 14.73 20.74 6.98
CA PHE A 15 14.89 19.41 6.41
C PHE A 15 13.69 18.50 6.77
N MET A 16 13.30 18.49 8.04
CA MET A 16 12.15 17.72 8.54
C MET A 16 10.85 18.17 7.88
N LEU A 17 10.61 19.49 7.75
CA LEU A 17 9.45 20.02 7.05
C LEU A 17 9.42 19.59 5.58
N SER A 18 10.56 19.70 4.87
CA SER A 18 10.65 19.31 3.46
C SER A 18 10.38 17.82 3.28
N PHE A 19 10.95 16.99 4.16
CA PHE A 19 10.77 15.54 4.12
C PHE A 19 9.34 15.13 4.49
N TYR A 20 8.71 15.79 5.46
CA TYR A 20 7.29 15.63 5.78
C TYR A 20 6.42 15.90 4.55
N MET A 21 6.65 17.04 3.88
CA MET A 21 5.89 17.43 2.69
C MET A 21 6.05 16.41 1.56
N VAL A 22 7.26 15.89 1.33
CA VAL A 22 7.51 14.85 0.32
C VAL A 22 6.79 13.54 0.65
N ILE A 23 6.88 13.06 1.89
CA ILE A 23 6.21 11.81 2.28
C ILE A 23 4.70 11.98 2.18
N VAL A 24 4.14 13.07 2.71
CA VAL A 24 2.70 13.28 2.66
C VAL A 24 2.21 13.43 1.22
N TRP A 25 2.97 14.13 0.37
CA TRP A 25 2.67 14.24 -1.05
C TRP A 25 2.65 12.87 -1.75
N LEU A 26 3.72 12.07 -1.60
CA LEU A 26 3.84 10.77 -2.27
C LEU A 26 2.79 9.76 -1.80
N TRP A 27 2.52 9.72 -0.49
CA TRP A 27 1.68 8.68 0.10
C TRP A 27 0.19 9.04 0.16
N PHE A 28 -0.15 10.34 0.15
CA PHE A 28 -1.54 10.79 0.37
C PHE A 28 -2.09 11.69 -0.75
N TYR A 29 -1.27 12.53 -1.40
CA TYR A 29 -1.73 13.41 -2.49
C TYR A 29 -1.56 12.79 -3.88
N ASN A 30 -0.63 11.85 -4.00
CA ASN A 30 -0.24 11.27 -5.28
C ASN A 30 -0.29 9.73 -5.34
N PRO A 31 -1.41 9.08 -5.02
CA PRO A 31 -1.51 7.63 -5.20
C PRO A 31 -1.47 7.19 -6.68
N PHE A 32 -1.58 8.10 -7.67
CA PHE A 32 -1.76 7.74 -9.09
C PHE A 32 -1.09 8.59 -10.17
N LYS A 33 -0.23 9.57 -9.88
CA LYS A 33 0.59 10.25 -10.92
C LYS A 33 1.85 9.42 -11.19
N PHE A 34 1.66 8.12 -11.44
CA PHE A 34 2.48 7.43 -12.41
C PHE A 34 2.21 8.10 -13.74
N ASN A 35 3.26 8.64 -14.35
CA ASN A 35 3.22 9.27 -15.65
C ASN A 35 2.49 8.36 -16.65
N LYS A 36 1.24 8.69 -17.01
CA LYS A 36 0.37 7.85 -17.86
C LYS A 36 1.02 7.52 -19.21
N GLU A 37 2.03 8.28 -19.62
CA GLU A 37 2.67 8.16 -20.94
C GLU A 37 4.05 7.50 -20.94
N LYS A 38 4.68 7.19 -19.80
CA LYS A 38 6.08 6.69 -19.78
C LYS A 38 6.33 5.38 -19.03
N MET A 39 5.32 4.51 -18.89
CA MET A 39 5.55 3.11 -18.48
C MET A 39 5.24 2.18 -19.63
N ILE A 40 6.23 2.09 -20.51
CA ILE A 40 6.35 1.16 -21.63
C ILE A 40 6.69 -0.22 -21.05
N VAL A 41 5.68 -0.96 -20.58
CA VAL A 41 5.67 -2.44 -20.66
C VAL A 41 4.23 -2.85 -20.95
N LYS A 42 3.96 -3.04 -22.24
CA LYS A 42 2.65 -3.22 -22.87
C LYS A 42 1.97 -4.57 -22.53
N ILE A 43 2.51 -5.32 -21.57
CA ILE A 43 1.98 -6.63 -21.11
C ILE A 43 1.41 -6.53 -19.68
N GLU A 44 1.90 -5.61 -18.85
CA GLU A 44 1.44 -5.41 -17.46
C GLU A 44 0.18 -4.55 -17.34
N ARG A 45 -0.01 -3.55 -18.22
CA ARG A 45 -1.15 -2.62 -18.08
C ARG A 45 -2.49 -3.33 -18.25
N THR A 46 -2.69 -4.18 -19.24
CA THR A 46 -4.00 -4.83 -19.45
C THR A 46 -4.31 -5.87 -18.36
N PHE A 47 -3.29 -6.48 -17.76
CA PHE A 47 -3.46 -7.45 -16.67
C PHE A 47 -3.61 -6.78 -15.29
N MET A 48 -2.84 -5.70 -15.02
CA MET A 48 -2.91 -4.95 -13.76
C MET A 48 -4.07 -3.93 -13.71
N ILE A 49 -4.45 -3.30 -14.82
CA ILE A 49 -5.59 -2.36 -14.89
C ILE A 49 -6.92 -3.11 -14.72
N ASN A 50 -6.99 -4.38 -15.13
CA ASN A 50 -8.25 -5.14 -15.08
C ASN A 50 -8.43 -5.98 -13.80
N ARG A 51 -7.42 -6.22 -12.94
CA ARG A 51 -7.51 -7.29 -11.92
C ARG A 51 -6.89 -7.04 -10.55
N PHE A 52 -7.31 -5.95 -9.92
CA PHE A 52 -7.42 -5.92 -8.46
C PHE A 52 -8.78 -5.34 -8.07
N ILE A 53 -9.84 -6.07 -8.42
CA ILE A 53 -11.16 -5.77 -7.88
C ILE A 53 -11.06 -6.00 -6.38
N THR A 54 -11.05 -4.89 -5.66
CA THR A 54 -10.95 -4.87 -4.21
C THR A 54 -12.35 -4.75 -3.63
N PHE A 55 -12.58 -5.48 -2.55
CA PHE A 55 -13.86 -5.55 -1.88
C PHE A 55 -13.76 -4.91 -0.50
N TYR A 56 -14.89 -4.44 0.01
CA TYR A 56 -14.97 -3.98 1.39
C TYR A 56 -14.95 -5.20 2.32
N THR A 57 -13.75 -5.55 2.79
CA THR A 57 -13.50 -6.70 3.69
C THR A 57 -12.87 -6.22 5.00
N ALA A 58 -12.87 -7.07 6.03
CA ALA A 58 -12.21 -6.78 7.31
C ALA A 58 -10.72 -6.43 7.13
N ARG A 59 -10.08 -7.00 6.12
CA ARG A 59 -8.70 -6.69 5.78
C ARG A 59 -8.56 -5.31 5.14
N THR A 60 -9.40 -4.99 4.16
CA THR A 60 -9.34 -3.68 3.50
C THR A 60 -9.55 -2.57 4.53
N LEU A 61 -10.47 -2.78 5.48
CA LEU A 61 -10.64 -1.91 6.64
C LEU A 61 -9.36 -1.78 7.49
N LYS A 62 -8.67 -2.90 7.78
CA LYS A 62 -7.38 -2.88 8.48
C LYS A 62 -6.33 -2.05 7.74
N VAL A 63 -6.25 -2.16 6.42
CA VAL A 63 -5.31 -1.38 5.59
C VAL A 63 -5.66 0.11 5.62
N LEU A 64 -6.93 0.49 5.49
CA LEU A 64 -7.38 1.88 5.62
C LEU A 64 -7.01 2.45 7.00
N ARG A 65 -7.23 1.67 8.07
CA ARG A 65 -6.83 2.05 9.44
C ARG A 65 -5.32 2.22 9.58
N LEU A 66 -4.53 1.33 8.98
CA LEU A 66 -3.06 1.44 9.00
C LEU A 66 -2.58 2.72 8.30
N LYS A 67 -3.18 3.11 7.16
CA LYS A 67 -2.87 4.38 6.49
C LYS A 67 -3.16 5.59 7.38
N TYR A 68 -4.30 5.57 8.08
CA TYR A 68 -4.65 6.62 9.03
C TYR A 68 -3.66 6.69 10.21
N ASN A 69 -3.34 5.54 10.81
CA ASN A 69 -2.36 5.48 11.90
C ASN A 69 -0.97 5.94 11.44
N PHE A 70 -0.57 5.60 10.21
CA PHE A 70 0.69 6.03 9.64
C PHE A 70 0.74 7.56 9.44
N LEU A 71 -0.35 8.19 8.99
CA LEU A 71 -0.44 9.64 8.89
C LEU A 71 -0.20 10.32 10.25
N TRP A 72 -0.84 9.81 11.31
CA TRP A 72 -0.65 10.33 12.67
C TRP A 72 0.75 10.07 13.20
N PHE A 73 1.28 8.86 13.00
CA PHE A 73 2.64 8.53 13.39
C PHE A 73 3.65 9.49 12.74
N MET A 74 3.51 9.75 11.45
CA MET A 74 4.32 10.72 10.72
C MET A 74 4.15 12.14 11.28
N TYR A 75 2.92 12.58 11.53
CA TYR A 75 2.67 13.88 12.14
C TYR A 75 3.39 14.02 13.50
N PHE A 76 3.25 13.04 14.40
CA PHE A 76 3.88 13.10 15.72
C PHE A 76 5.40 13.02 15.64
N ALA A 77 5.96 12.14 14.80
CA ALA A 77 7.40 12.03 14.65
C ALA A 77 8.02 13.36 14.20
N PHE A 78 7.37 14.08 13.28
CA PHE A 78 7.94 15.31 12.72
C PHE A 78 7.76 16.54 13.60
N ILE A 79 6.86 16.50 14.58
CA ILE A 79 6.76 17.53 15.63
C ILE A 79 7.66 17.18 16.82
N ILE A 80 7.71 15.92 17.25
CA ILE A 80 8.41 15.55 18.48
C ILE A 80 9.93 15.44 18.25
N VAL A 81 10.37 14.88 17.13
CA VAL A 81 11.80 14.62 16.89
C VAL A 81 12.64 15.90 16.93
N PRO A 82 12.24 17.01 16.28
CA PRO A 82 13.01 18.26 16.35
C PRO A 82 13.12 18.85 17.76
N MET A 83 12.15 18.61 18.65
CA MET A 83 12.19 19.07 20.05
C MET A 83 13.33 18.46 20.87
N PHE A 84 13.92 17.35 20.42
CA PHE A 84 15.07 16.77 21.11
C PHE A 84 16.32 17.63 20.99
N LEU A 85 16.47 18.45 19.96
CA LEU A 85 17.70 19.25 19.80
C LEU A 85 17.83 20.36 20.86
N PRO A 86 16.77 21.14 21.18
CA PRO A 86 16.77 22.01 22.35
C PRO A 86 16.99 21.28 23.69
N LEU A 87 16.47 20.06 23.84
CA LEU A 87 16.67 19.24 25.05
C LEU A 87 18.12 18.77 25.19
N ILE A 88 18.75 18.33 24.09
CA ILE A 88 20.17 17.98 24.06
C ILE A 88 21.01 19.21 24.37
N TYR A 89 20.66 20.38 23.81
CA TYR A 89 21.32 21.64 24.11
C TYR A 89 21.30 21.99 25.60
N TYR A 90 20.15 21.78 26.28
CA TYR A 90 20.02 21.98 27.72
C TYR A 90 20.88 21.00 28.54
N TRP A 91 20.99 19.75 28.09
CA TRP A 91 21.73 18.72 28.82
C TRP A 91 23.25 18.82 28.70
N VAL A 92 23.76 19.27 27.54
CA VAL A 92 25.20 19.36 27.26
C VAL A 92 25.89 20.48 28.03
N ASP A 93 25.14 21.46 28.54
CA ASP A 93 25.71 22.64 29.21
C ASP A 93 24.59 23.28 30.07
N PRO A 94 24.49 22.86 31.34
CA PRO A 94 23.39 23.23 32.23
C PRO A 94 23.40 24.71 32.67
N ASP A 95 24.55 25.39 32.58
CA ASP A 95 24.75 26.77 33.07
C ASP A 95 24.35 27.84 32.03
N ARG A 96 23.51 27.46 31.07
CA ARG A 96 23.29 28.17 29.82
C ARG A 96 22.30 29.34 29.87
N ASN A 97 22.50 30.23 28.89
CA ASN A 97 21.60 31.32 28.57
C ASN A 97 20.23 30.79 28.12
N VAL A 98 19.22 30.90 29.00
CA VAL A 98 17.82 30.53 28.74
C VAL A 98 17.29 31.18 27.46
N LEU A 99 17.82 32.36 27.09
CA LEU A 99 17.47 33.07 25.87
C LEU A 99 17.80 32.26 24.60
N ALA A 100 18.92 31.52 24.58
CA ALA A 100 19.28 30.68 23.44
C ALA A 100 18.30 29.51 23.24
N LEU A 101 17.79 28.94 24.34
CA LEU A 101 16.77 27.90 24.31
C LEU A 101 15.43 28.45 23.80
N ILE A 102 15.05 29.66 24.22
CA ILE A 102 13.88 30.38 23.67
C ILE A 102 14.03 30.59 22.16
N TYR A 103 15.21 31.04 21.69
CA TYR A 103 15.46 31.23 20.26
C TYR A 103 15.42 29.93 19.45
N MET A 104 15.75 28.78 20.03
CA MET A 104 15.60 27.48 19.35
C MET A 104 14.14 27.02 19.31
N LEU A 105 13.33 27.37 20.30
CA LEU A 105 11.90 27.02 20.33
C LEU A 105 11.07 27.84 19.33
N ILE A 106 11.45 29.09 19.02
CA ILE A 106 10.70 29.94 18.08
C ILE A 106 10.57 29.29 16.68
N PRO A 107 11.65 28.86 16.00
CA PRO A 107 11.57 28.15 14.73
C PRO A 107 10.72 26.88 14.82
N HIS A 108 10.83 26.14 15.93
CA HIS A 108 10.05 24.92 16.15
C HIS A 108 8.54 25.20 16.20
N ILE A 109 8.13 26.26 16.91
CA ILE A 109 6.73 26.69 16.97
C ILE A 109 6.24 27.09 15.58
N ILE A 110 7.04 27.85 14.83
CA ILE A 110 6.69 28.27 13.46
C ILE A 110 6.49 27.05 12.56
N VAL A 111 7.45 26.12 12.54
CA VAL A 111 7.37 24.90 11.72
C VAL A 111 6.22 24.01 12.16
N SER A 112 5.96 23.89 13.46
CA SER A 112 4.80 23.16 13.99
C SER A 112 3.46 23.77 13.54
N ILE A 113 3.33 25.10 13.51
CA ILE A 113 2.14 25.78 12.97
C ILE A 113 1.98 25.45 11.48
N VAL A 114 3.07 25.52 10.71
CA VAL A 114 3.06 25.20 9.27
C VAL A 114 2.64 23.74 9.04
N ILE A 115 3.26 22.78 9.75
CA ILE A 115 2.89 21.36 9.69
C ILE A 115 1.43 21.16 10.05
N ASN A 116 0.91 21.83 11.08
CA ASN A 116 -0.49 21.75 11.48
C ASN A 116 -1.45 22.19 10.38
N VAL A 117 -1.19 23.35 9.75
CA VAL A 117 -2.00 23.87 8.65
C VAL A 117 -2.02 22.90 7.48
N PHE A 118 -0.85 22.38 7.09
CA PHE A 118 -0.75 21.38 6.03
C PHE A 118 -1.45 20.08 6.40
N THR A 119 -1.24 19.55 7.60
CA THR A 119 -1.87 18.33 8.11
C THR A 119 -3.39 18.44 8.09
N ALA A 120 -3.95 19.57 8.52
CA ALA A 120 -5.39 19.80 8.49
C ALA A 120 -5.94 19.72 7.06
N LYS A 121 -5.28 20.39 6.12
CA LYS A 121 -5.63 20.32 4.69
C LYS A 121 -5.51 18.89 4.15
N TYR A 122 -4.45 18.17 4.50
CA TYR A 122 -4.24 16.79 4.09
C TYR A 122 -5.28 15.84 4.65
N LYS A 123 -5.67 16.01 5.91
CA LYS A 123 -6.70 15.21 6.55
C LYS A 123 -8.04 15.37 5.85
N MET A 124 -8.42 16.58 5.45
CA MET A 124 -9.66 16.82 4.72
C MET A 124 -9.67 16.11 3.37
N GLU A 125 -8.59 16.20 2.59
CA GLU A 125 -8.49 15.51 1.29
C GLU A 125 -8.42 13.99 1.46
N PHE A 126 -7.66 13.50 2.45
CA PHE A 126 -7.61 12.09 2.79
C PHE A 126 -8.99 11.53 3.13
N GLN A 127 -9.77 12.24 3.95
CA GLN A 127 -11.13 11.83 4.30
C GLN A 127 -12.05 11.74 3.07
N LYS A 128 -11.96 12.68 2.13
CA LYS A 128 -12.71 12.62 0.87
C LYS A 128 -12.33 11.39 0.04
N ILE A 129 -11.03 11.11 -0.07
CA ILE A 129 -10.52 9.93 -0.79
C ILE A 129 -10.95 8.64 -0.10
N ASP A 130 -10.91 8.59 1.23
CA ASP A 130 -11.31 7.43 2.02
C ASP A 130 -12.81 7.11 1.86
N ILE A 131 -13.67 8.14 1.90
CA ILE A 131 -15.11 7.98 1.62
C ILE A 131 -15.33 7.42 0.22
N LYS A 132 -14.75 8.04 -0.82
CA LYS A 132 -14.87 7.56 -2.20
C LYS A 132 -14.36 6.13 -2.36
N THR A 133 -13.24 5.81 -1.70
CA THR A 133 -12.68 4.45 -1.72
C THR A 133 -13.65 3.47 -1.07
N ARG A 134 -14.24 3.83 0.07
CA ARG A 134 -15.22 3.00 0.75
C ARG A 134 -16.48 2.78 -0.08
N GLU A 135 -17.02 3.84 -0.69
CA GLU A 135 -18.16 3.77 -1.61
C GLU A 135 -17.88 2.84 -2.79
N TYR A 136 -16.72 2.99 -3.43
CA TYR A 136 -16.28 2.11 -4.51
C TYR A 136 -16.18 0.64 -4.07
N LEU A 137 -15.57 0.38 -2.91
CA LEU A 137 -15.42 -0.98 -2.37
C LEU A 137 -16.78 -1.61 -1.99
N LEU A 138 -17.72 -0.81 -1.47
CA LEU A 138 -19.08 -1.27 -1.16
C LEU A 138 -19.87 -1.55 -2.44
N SER A 139 -19.76 -0.68 -3.45
CA SER A 139 -20.36 -0.93 -4.76
C SER A 139 -19.83 -2.23 -5.39
N ASN A 140 -18.55 -2.55 -5.23
CA ASN A 140 -18.01 -3.84 -5.66
C ASN A 140 -18.63 -5.01 -4.87
N ASN A 141 -18.87 -4.87 -3.57
CA ASN A 141 -19.56 -5.90 -2.78
C ASN A 141 -20.99 -6.13 -3.29
N GLU A 142 -21.73 -5.06 -3.60
CA GLU A 142 -23.09 -5.15 -4.14
C GLU A 142 -23.10 -5.83 -5.52
N ASN A 143 -22.13 -5.50 -6.37
CA ASN A 143 -21.98 -6.07 -7.70
C ASN A 143 -21.21 -7.40 -7.73
N PHE A 144 -20.91 -7.99 -6.57
CA PHE A 144 -20.08 -9.19 -6.47
C PHE A 144 -20.58 -10.37 -7.32
N PRO A 145 -21.89 -10.69 -7.40
CA PRO A 145 -22.35 -11.81 -8.22
C PRO A 145 -21.99 -11.66 -9.70
N MET A 146 -22.21 -10.47 -10.26
CA MET A 146 -21.88 -10.14 -11.65
C MET A 146 -20.37 -10.20 -11.90
N ILE A 147 -19.59 -9.57 -11.00
CA ILE A 147 -18.13 -9.59 -11.08
C ILE A 147 -17.59 -11.03 -11.05
N LEU A 148 -18.11 -11.85 -10.13
CA LEU A 148 -17.71 -13.24 -10.01
C LEU A 148 -18.04 -14.01 -11.28
N GLU A 149 -19.25 -13.84 -11.83
CA GLU A 149 -19.68 -14.53 -13.05
C GLU A 149 -18.80 -14.18 -14.27
N GLU A 150 -18.51 -12.90 -14.47
CA GLU A 150 -17.61 -12.44 -15.55
C GLU A 150 -16.22 -13.05 -15.40
N GLU A 151 -15.69 -13.07 -14.19
CA GLU A 151 -14.38 -13.63 -13.90
C GLU A 151 -14.34 -15.14 -14.10
N LEU A 152 -15.37 -15.88 -13.69
CA LEU A 152 -15.49 -17.31 -13.93
C LEU A 152 -15.59 -17.62 -15.42
N LYS A 153 -16.37 -16.85 -16.18
CA LYS A 153 -16.47 -16.99 -17.65
C LYS A 153 -15.11 -16.81 -18.31
N ARG A 154 -14.34 -15.81 -17.87
CA ARG A 154 -12.99 -15.53 -18.37
C ARG A 154 -12.01 -16.67 -18.06
N VAL A 155 -12.02 -17.20 -16.83
CA VAL A 155 -11.13 -18.30 -16.42
C VAL A 155 -11.50 -19.60 -17.13
N ARG A 156 -12.79 -19.90 -17.30
CA ARG A 156 -13.26 -21.07 -18.06
C ARG A 156 -12.82 -21.04 -19.52
N ALA A 157 -12.69 -19.84 -20.09
CA ALA A 157 -12.25 -19.65 -21.47
C ALA A 157 -10.72 -19.76 -21.65
N TYR A 158 -9.95 -20.02 -20.58
CA TYR A 158 -8.50 -20.18 -20.70
C TYR A 158 -8.14 -21.40 -21.54
N LYS A 159 -7.46 -21.14 -22.65
CA LYS A 159 -6.72 -22.15 -23.40
C LYS A 159 -5.29 -22.17 -22.87
N ILE A 160 -4.91 -23.28 -22.23
CA ILE A 160 -3.55 -23.52 -21.75
C ILE A 160 -2.80 -24.25 -22.88
N ASP A 161 -1.66 -23.71 -23.29
CA ASP A 161 -0.82 -24.33 -24.32
C ASP A 161 -0.29 -25.69 -23.80
N GLU A 162 -0.33 -26.71 -24.65
CA GLU A 162 0.12 -28.07 -24.33
C GLU A 162 1.62 -28.13 -23.97
N ASN A 163 2.40 -27.15 -24.42
CA ASN A 163 3.82 -27.01 -24.10
C ASN A 163 4.06 -26.46 -22.68
N VAL A 164 3.00 -26.04 -21.98
CA VAL A 164 3.10 -25.64 -20.58
C VAL A 164 3.31 -26.89 -19.74
N ASN A 165 4.51 -27.02 -19.18
CA ASN A 165 4.78 -28.08 -18.22
C ASN A 165 4.06 -27.78 -16.88
N ALA A 166 2.77 -28.11 -16.82
CA ALA A 166 1.88 -27.91 -15.69
C ALA A 166 2.43 -28.51 -14.39
N GLU A 167 3.06 -29.68 -14.50
CA GLU A 167 3.72 -30.36 -13.39
C GLU A 167 4.88 -29.51 -12.84
N LYS A 168 5.71 -28.94 -13.71
CA LYS A 168 6.81 -28.04 -13.31
C LYS A 168 6.27 -26.78 -12.62
N ILE A 169 5.13 -26.25 -13.06
CA ILE A 169 4.50 -25.07 -12.44
C ILE A 169 4.06 -25.38 -11.02
N LEU A 170 3.27 -26.44 -10.85
CA LEU A 170 2.78 -26.82 -9.53
C LEU A 170 3.90 -27.33 -8.64
N ASN A 171 5.00 -27.82 -9.23
CA ASN A 171 6.16 -28.29 -8.48
C ASN A 171 7.15 -27.19 -8.11
N ASP A 172 7.05 -26.00 -8.69
CA ASP A 172 7.86 -24.87 -8.28
C ASP A 172 7.63 -24.53 -6.79
N ARG A 173 8.75 -24.34 -6.07
CA ARG A 173 8.72 -24.14 -4.62
C ARG A 173 7.95 -22.89 -4.23
N ARG A 174 8.06 -21.80 -5.01
CA ARG A 174 7.39 -20.53 -4.72
C ARG A 174 5.90 -20.65 -5.00
N THR A 175 5.53 -21.30 -6.10
CA THR A 175 4.13 -21.59 -6.43
C THR A 175 3.48 -22.43 -5.35
N LYS A 176 4.10 -23.56 -4.96
CA LYS A 176 3.62 -24.41 -3.87
C LYS A 176 3.41 -23.63 -2.58
N PHE A 177 4.39 -22.81 -2.22
CA PHE A 177 4.32 -21.98 -1.03
C PHE A 177 3.17 -20.98 -1.10
N ASN A 178 3.08 -20.24 -2.21
CA ASN A 178 2.04 -19.25 -2.45
C ASN A 178 0.64 -19.89 -2.42
N MET A 179 0.41 -20.96 -3.18
CA MET A 179 -0.85 -21.71 -3.18
C MET A 179 -1.19 -22.22 -1.78
N LYS A 180 -0.26 -22.89 -1.09
CA LYS A 180 -0.50 -23.44 0.25
C LYS A 180 -0.85 -22.34 1.25
N TYR A 181 -0.13 -21.22 1.22
CA TYR A 181 -0.36 -20.08 2.10
C TYR A 181 -1.75 -19.48 1.87
N PHE A 182 -2.13 -19.24 0.62
CA PHE A 182 -3.41 -18.64 0.28
C PHE A 182 -4.59 -19.58 0.45
N LEU A 183 -4.49 -20.85 0.04
CA LEU A 183 -5.54 -21.85 0.23
C LEU A 183 -5.86 -22.06 1.71
N LYS A 184 -4.86 -22.07 2.58
CA LYS A 184 -5.08 -22.11 4.04
C LYS A 184 -5.92 -20.93 4.53
N ARG A 185 -5.75 -19.74 3.96
CA ARG A 185 -6.51 -18.53 4.32
C ARG A 185 -7.91 -18.55 3.71
N ILE A 186 -8.02 -18.95 2.44
CA ILE A 186 -9.29 -19.09 1.71
C ILE A 186 -10.21 -20.08 2.42
N ASN A 187 -9.68 -21.23 2.85
CA ASN A 187 -10.46 -22.25 3.54
C ASN A 187 -10.94 -21.81 4.93
N LYS A 188 -10.28 -20.81 5.53
CA LYS A 188 -10.68 -20.22 6.82
C LYS A 188 -11.63 -19.04 6.66
N ALA A 189 -11.79 -18.49 5.46
CA ALA A 189 -12.68 -17.38 5.23
C ALA A 189 -14.13 -17.87 5.18
N GLU A 190 -15.03 -17.16 5.85
CA GLU A 190 -16.45 -17.53 5.92
C GLU A 190 -17.22 -17.01 4.70
N SER A 191 -16.98 -15.77 4.29
CA SER A 191 -17.70 -15.16 3.16
C SER A 191 -17.10 -15.53 1.81
N LYS A 192 -17.95 -15.67 0.78
CA LYS A 192 -17.51 -15.89 -0.61
C LYS A 192 -16.70 -14.70 -1.15
N ILE A 193 -17.03 -13.48 -0.74
CA ILE A 193 -16.31 -12.26 -1.11
C ILE A 193 -14.89 -12.30 -0.56
N ASP A 194 -14.69 -12.68 0.70
CA ASP A 194 -13.37 -12.79 1.31
C ASP A 194 -12.53 -13.89 0.65
N LYS A 195 -13.14 -15.04 0.35
CA LYS A 195 -12.49 -16.12 -0.41
C LYS A 195 -12.02 -15.61 -1.78
N PHE A 196 -12.88 -14.90 -2.49
CA PHE A 196 -12.56 -14.36 -3.81
C PHE A 196 -11.47 -13.29 -3.73
N ALA A 197 -11.54 -12.38 -2.76
CA ALA A 197 -10.52 -11.36 -2.54
C ALA A 197 -9.13 -11.96 -2.21
N LEU A 198 -9.10 -13.03 -1.40
CA LEU A 198 -7.87 -13.78 -1.10
C LEU A 198 -7.33 -14.53 -2.32
N LEU A 199 -8.22 -15.05 -3.17
CA LEU A 199 -7.84 -15.68 -4.42
C LEU A 199 -7.22 -14.66 -5.41
N GLN A 200 -7.82 -13.48 -5.55
CA GLN A 200 -7.28 -12.40 -6.38
C GLN A 200 -5.91 -11.93 -5.87
N GLU A 201 -5.73 -11.85 -4.55
CA GLU A 201 -4.43 -11.57 -3.95
C GLU A 201 -3.40 -12.65 -4.29
N ALA A 202 -3.77 -13.93 -4.23
CA ALA A 202 -2.87 -15.03 -4.56
C ALA A 202 -2.36 -14.94 -6.00
N ILE A 203 -3.27 -14.61 -6.94
CA ILE A 203 -2.96 -14.40 -8.36
C ILE A 203 -2.04 -13.20 -8.53
N GLY A 204 -2.36 -12.07 -7.90
CA GLY A 204 -1.53 -10.86 -7.93
C GLY A 204 -0.13 -11.09 -7.36
N ASN A 205 -0.03 -11.83 -6.26
CA ASN A 205 1.25 -12.18 -5.65
C ASN A 205 2.08 -13.08 -6.57
N ASN A 206 1.42 -14.05 -7.22
CA ASN A 206 2.06 -14.92 -8.20
C ASN A 206 2.60 -14.11 -9.39
N LEU A 207 1.81 -13.17 -9.93
CA LEU A 207 2.20 -12.29 -11.04
C LEU A 207 3.51 -11.54 -10.80
N VAL A 208 3.81 -11.13 -9.57
CA VAL A 208 5.08 -10.46 -9.25
C VAL A 208 6.29 -11.40 -9.47
N PHE A 209 6.11 -12.71 -9.37
CA PHE A 209 7.19 -13.69 -9.45
C PHE A 209 7.33 -14.37 -10.82
N ILE A 210 6.30 -14.31 -11.66
CA ILE A 210 6.30 -15.05 -12.94
C ILE A 210 7.29 -14.50 -13.97
N HIS A 211 7.76 -13.26 -13.82
CA HIS A 211 8.62 -12.61 -14.81
C HIS A 211 9.96 -13.35 -15.03
N ALA A 212 10.32 -14.24 -14.11
CA ALA A 212 11.50 -15.09 -14.21
C ALA A 212 11.32 -16.34 -15.10
N TYR A 213 10.10 -16.61 -15.60
CA TYR A 213 9.82 -17.77 -16.46
C TYR A 213 9.88 -17.42 -17.95
N LYS A 214 10.17 -18.43 -18.78
CA LYS A 214 10.25 -18.31 -20.25
C LYS A 214 8.90 -17.92 -20.89
N ASP A 215 7.79 -18.36 -20.30
CA ASP A 215 6.41 -17.97 -20.68
C ASP A 215 5.59 -17.62 -19.43
N PRO A 216 5.66 -16.37 -18.95
CA PRO A 216 4.96 -15.92 -17.75
C PRO A 216 3.43 -15.93 -17.91
N TYR A 217 2.93 -15.78 -19.14
CA TYR A 217 1.52 -15.56 -19.40
C TYR A 217 0.71 -16.85 -19.29
N ASN A 218 1.13 -17.90 -19.99
CA ASN A 218 0.48 -19.20 -19.88
C ASN A 218 0.66 -19.81 -18.48
N TYR A 219 1.80 -19.55 -17.85
CA TYR A 219 2.04 -19.93 -16.46
C TYR A 219 1.01 -19.35 -15.50
N THR A 220 0.73 -18.05 -15.65
CA THR A 220 -0.24 -17.35 -14.80
C THR A 220 -1.64 -17.89 -14.99
N LYS A 221 -2.07 -18.08 -16.24
CA LYS A 221 -3.39 -18.64 -16.54
C LYS A 221 -3.58 -19.99 -15.86
N TYR A 222 -2.58 -20.87 -15.93
CA TYR A 222 -2.64 -22.18 -15.33
C TYR A 222 -2.69 -22.10 -13.80
N PHE A 223 -1.78 -21.34 -13.18
CA PHE A 223 -1.79 -21.10 -11.72
C PHE A 223 -3.15 -20.58 -11.25
N GLU A 224 -3.67 -19.58 -11.96
CA GLU A 224 -4.93 -18.95 -11.64
C GLU A 224 -6.08 -19.95 -11.73
N GLN A 225 -6.20 -20.68 -12.83
CA GLN A 225 -7.23 -21.71 -13.01
C GLN A 225 -7.20 -22.72 -11.85
N GLN A 226 -6.00 -23.18 -11.47
CA GLN A 226 -5.81 -24.09 -10.36
C GLN A 226 -6.22 -23.47 -9.01
N MET A 227 -5.99 -22.17 -8.80
CA MET A 227 -6.47 -21.46 -7.62
C MET A 227 -8.00 -21.39 -7.57
N TYR A 228 -8.68 -21.08 -8.69
CA TYR A 228 -10.15 -21.07 -8.76
C TYR A 228 -10.76 -22.44 -8.47
N ILE A 229 -10.17 -23.51 -9.00
CA ILE A 229 -10.59 -24.88 -8.74
C ILE A 229 -10.41 -25.21 -7.25
N LYS A 230 -9.19 -25.05 -6.72
CA LYS A 230 -8.87 -25.43 -5.33
C LYS A 230 -9.58 -24.56 -4.28
N ALA A 231 -9.97 -23.35 -4.64
CA ALA A 231 -10.79 -22.47 -3.79
C ALA A 231 -12.30 -22.81 -3.85
N GLY A 232 -12.71 -23.75 -4.72
CA GLY A 232 -14.10 -24.21 -4.85
C GLY A 232 -14.99 -23.31 -5.71
N PHE A 233 -14.41 -22.46 -6.56
CA PHE A 233 -15.16 -21.59 -7.47
C PHE A 233 -15.38 -22.22 -8.85
N LEU A 234 -14.54 -23.19 -9.24
CA LEU A 234 -14.66 -23.99 -10.46
C LEU A 234 -14.51 -25.47 -10.13
N THR A 235 -15.08 -26.33 -10.97
CA THR A 235 -14.84 -27.77 -10.94
C THR A 235 -13.64 -28.13 -11.82
N GLU A 236 -12.94 -29.21 -11.49
CA GLU A 236 -12.00 -29.84 -12.43
C GLU A 236 -12.82 -30.35 -13.62
N ASN A 237 -12.46 -29.91 -14.83
CA ASN A 237 -13.00 -30.43 -16.07
C ASN A 237 -12.06 -31.51 -16.61
#